data_AF-A0A086ABQ8-F1
#
_entry.id   AF-A0A086ABQ8-F1
#
_cell.length_a   1.000
_cell.length_b   1.000
_cell.length_c   1.000
_cell.angle_alpha   90.00
_cell.angle_beta   90.00
_cell.angle_gamma   90.00
#
_symmetry.space_group_name_H-M   'P 1'
#
loop_
_entity.id
_entity.type
_entity.pdbx_description
1 polymer ?
#
loop_
_entity_poly.entity_id
_entity_poly.type
_entity_poly.pdbx_seq_one_letter_code
_entity_poly.pdbx_strand_id
1 'polypeptide(L)'
;MAQEEMDFLLLSIQDYKKNGFYNSKIAPKGYYCRLRDYQNNPEWNEFDFKKEVFEELLGEDFGKHDFYYEPNTWEFIVQAIEKKIREVLKMKKKVPKEHTQNPMEYLKTYKSKNFDTDPAIFHEDVREFLGELYHYNLRKNSGDSNLNYLQMFYNTLKKNYEEGYPLYISVATIEDQKKYP
;
A
#
# COMPACT_ATOMS: atom_id res chain seq x y z
N MET A 1 1.81 32.16 -14.69
CA MET A 1 2.43 31.48 -13.52
C MET A 1 1.92 30.05 -13.54
N ALA A 2 2.79 29.05 -13.56
CA ALA A 2 2.35 27.66 -13.50
C ALA A 2 1.71 27.44 -12.12
N GLN A 3 0.45 27.01 -12.11
CA GLN A 3 -0.20 26.59 -10.87
C GLN A 3 0.60 25.40 -10.33
N GLU A 4 1.21 25.54 -9.15
CA GLU A 4 1.91 24.44 -8.50
C GLU A 4 0.88 23.33 -8.27
N GLU A 5 0.94 22.31 -9.12
CA GLU A 5 0.05 21.15 -9.08
C GLU A 5 0.30 20.37 -7.80
N MET A 6 -0.78 19.90 -7.17
CA MET A 6 -0.66 19.16 -5.93
C MET A 6 -0.24 17.72 -6.16
N ASP A 7 0.74 17.27 -5.37
CA ASP A 7 1.41 15.99 -5.61
C ASP A 7 0.89 14.83 -4.73
N PHE A 8 0.24 15.10 -3.60
CA PHE A 8 -0.25 14.06 -2.70
C PHE A 8 -1.43 14.47 -1.79
N LEU A 9 -2.20 13.47 -1.36
CA LEU A 9 -3.12 13.51 -0.22
C LEU A 9 -2.42 13.02 1.05
N LEU A 10 -2.84 13.57 2.19
CA LEU A 10 -2.42 13.21 3.53
C LEU A 10 -3.54 12.46 4.24
N LEU A 11 -3.30 11.20 4.60
CA LEU A 11 -4.23 10.38 5.36
C LEU A 11 -3.76 10.29 6.80
N SER A 12 -4.55 10.72 7.77
CA SER A 12 -4.11 10.84 9.17
C SER A 12 -5.21 10.48 10.15
N ILE A 13 -4.84 9.93 11.31
CA ILE A 13 -5.78 9.67 12.43
C ILE A 13 -6.05 10.91 13.31
N GLN A 14 -5.51 12.06 12.91
CA GLN A 14 -5.74 13.35 13.54
C GLN A 14 -5.81 14.46 12.49
N ASP A 15 -6.43 15.58 12.85
CA ASP A 15 -6.42 16.80 12.04
C ASP A 15 -4.97 17.29 11.89
N TYR A 16 -4.40 17.04 10.70
CA TYR A 16 -2.99 17.33 10.42
C TYR A 16 -2.73 18.83 10.34
N LYS A 17 -3.70 19.62 9.84
CA LYS A 17 -3.56 21.07 9.67
C LYS A 17 -3.41 21.77 11.01
N LYS A 18 -4.00 21.19 12.07
CA LYS A 18 -3.88 21.71 13.44
C LYS A 18 -2.69 21.13 14.21
N ASN A 19 -2.40 19.85 14.04
CA ASN A 19 -1.50 19.11 14.94
C ASN A 19 -0.20 18.63 14.29
N GLY A 20 -0.02 18.88 12.99
CA GLY A 20 1.11 18.38 12.22
C GLY A 20 1.06 16.87 11.94
N PHE A 21 2.08 16.39 11.23
CA PHE A 21 2.16 15.01 10.71
C PHE A 21 2.80 14.01 11.69
N TYR A 22 3.50 14.50 12.71
CA TYR A 22 4.21 13.69 13.69
C TYR A 22 3.62 13.88 15.07
N ASN A 23 3.63 12.81 15.87
CA ASN A 23 3.41 12.95 17.31
C ASN A 23 4.66 13.53 18.00
N SER A 24 4.56 13.83 19.29
CA SER A 24 5.69 14.29 20.13
C SER A 24 6.87 13.30 20.22
N LYS A 25 6.71 12.08 19.69
CA LYS A 25 7.72 11.01 19.62
C LYS A 25 8.23 10.75 18.19
N ILE A 26 7.94 11.64 17.22
CA ILE A 26 8.37 11.53 15.81
C ILE A 26 7.81 10.28 15.10
N ALA A 27 6.73 9.67 15.60
CA ALA A 27 6.03 8.64 14.85
C ALA A 27 5.10 9.29 13.81
N PRO A 28 5.13 8.86 12.53
CA PRO A 28 4.21 9.36 11.52
C PRO A 28 2.77 8.99 11.93
N LYS A 29 1.89 9.99 12.02
CA LYS A 29 0.46 9.78 12.30
C LYS A 29 -0.38 9.64 11.04
N GLY A 30 0.27 9.59 9.88
CA GLY A 30 -0.39 9.51 8.61
C GLY A 30 0.44 8.91 7.49
N TYR A 31 -0.20 8.79 6.32
CA TYR A 31 0.33 8.26 5.08
C TYR A 31 0.13 9.25 3.96
N TYR A 32 1.03 9.21 2.99
CA TYR A 32 0.90 9.97 1.75
C TYR A 32 0.31 9.09 0.66
N CYS A 33 -0.64 9.63 -0.09
CA CYS A 33 -1.12 9.05 -1.34
C CYS A 33 -0.77 10.01 -2.47
N ARG A 34 0.06 9.57 -3.43
CA ARG A 34 0.42 10.43 -4.56
C ARG A 34 -0.78 10.64 -5.48
N LEU A 35 -0.87 11.82 -6.08
CA LEU A 35 -1.91 12.18 -7.05
C LEU A 35 -1.47 11.91 -8.49
N ARG A 36 -0.16 11.78 -8.74
CA ARG A 36 0.41 11.44 -10.04
C ARG A 36 0.93 10.01 -10.06
N ASP A 37 0.88 9.41 -11.25
CA ASP A 37 1.41 8.08 -11.49
C ASP A 37 2.93 8.03 -11.27
N TYR A 38 3.41 6.89 -10.79
CA TYR A 38 4.83 6.69 -10.54
C TYR A 38 5.62 6.54 -11.85
N GLN A 39 6.53 7.47 -12.12
CA GLN A 39 7.24 7.55 -13.41
C GLN A 39 8.27 6.43 -13.66
N ASN A 40 8.83 5.84 -12.61
CA ASN A 40 9.91 4.86 -12.72
C ASN A 40 9.37 3.44 -12.45
N ASN A 41 8.94 2.74 -13.50
CA ASN A 41 8.32 1.41 -13.45
C ASN A 41 6.82 1.45 -13.09
N PRO A 42 5.94 1.71 -14.10
CA PRO A 42 4.50 1.87 -13.91
C PRO A 42 3.75 0.55 -13.68
N GLU A 43 4.42 -0.59 -13.88
CA GLU A 43 3.81 -1.89 -13.69
C GLU A 43 3.81 -2.26 -12.19
N TRP A 44 2.62 -2.25 -11.59
CA TRP A 44 2.31 -2.82 -10.26
C TRP A 44 2.96 -2.13 -9.03
N ASN A 45 2.68 -0.84 -8.86
CA ASN A 45 3.22 0.01 -7.79
C ASN A 45 2.17 0.34 -6.68
N GLU A 46 2.56 0.38 -5.39
CA GLU A 46 1.67 0.76 -4.27
C GLU A 46 1.13 2.17 -4.39
N PHE A 47 1.93 3.08 -4.94
CA PHE A 47 1.55 4.48 -5.03
C PHE A 47 0.37 4.59 -5.98
N ASP A 48 0.48 3.90 -7.11
CA ASP A 48 -0.58 3.81 -8.10
C ASP A 48 -1.77 3.00 -7.55
N PHE A 49 -1.55 1.91 -6.80
CA PHE A 49 -2.65 1.18 -6.17
C PHE A 49 -3.42 2.00 -5.13
N LYS A 50 -2.74 2.79 -4.29
CA LYS A 50 -3.39 3.70 -3.35
C LYS A 50 -4.18 4.76 -4.12
N LYS A 51 -3.55 5.37 -5.14
CA LYS A 51 -4.19 6.36 -6.01
C LYS A 51 -5.46 5.80 -6.63
N GLU A 52 -5.40 4.66 -7.31
CA GLU A 52 -6.55 4.01 -7.94
C GLU A 52 -7.70 3.79 -6.94
N VAL A 53 -7.41 3.33 -5.72
CA VAL A 53 -8.43 3.13 -4.69
C VAL A 53 -9.06 4.46 -4.26
N PHE A 54 -8.26 5.49 -3.99
CA PHE A 54 -8.80 6.79 -3.57
C PHE A 54 -9.45 7.57 -4.71
N GLU A 55 -9.02 7.39 -5.94
CA GLU A 55 -9.70 7.88 -7.15
C GLU A 55 -11.09 7.24 -7.28
N GLU A 56 -11.21 5.92 -7.10
CA GLU A 56 -12.50 5.21 -7.14
C GLU A 56 -13.44 5.67 -6.00
N LEU A 57 -12.90 5.85 -4.79
CA LEU A 57 -13.70 6.20 -3.62
C LEU A 57 -14.13 7.66 -3.56
N LEU A 58 -13.27 8.59 -3.97
CA LEU A 58 -13.51 10.04 -3.85
C LEU A 58 -14.00 10.67 -5.16
N GLY A 59 -13.87 9.97 -6.30
CA GLY A 59 -14.38 10.41 -7.59
C GLY A 59 -13.85 11.79 -7.99
N GLU A 60 -14.76 12.69 -8.37
CA GLU A 60 -14.40 14.04 -8.81
C GLU A 60 -13.73 14.88 -7.72
N ASP A 61 -13.90 14.54 -6.44
CA ASP A 61 -13.34 15.27 -5.31
C ASP A 61 -11.92 14.81 -4.94
N PHE A 62 -11.40 13.75 -5.58
CA PHE A 62 -10.03 13.29 -5.38
C PHE A 62 -9.02 14.42 -5.63
N GLY A 63 -8.21 14.73 -4.60
CA GLY A 63 -7.21 15.80 -4.67
C GLY A 63 -7.74 17.23 -4.55
N LYS A 64 -9.06 17.44 -4.37
CA LYS A 64 -9.68 18.78 -4.37
C LYS A 64 -10.19 19.23 -3.00
N HIS A 65 -10.73 18.30 -2.21
CA HIS A 65 -11.36 18.62 -0.93
C HIS A 65 -10.78 17.78 0.21
N ASP A 66 -10.83 18.34 1.43
CA ASP A 66 -10.56 17.58 2.64
C ASP A 66 -11.79 16.76 3.03
N PHE A 67 -11.56 15.56 3.55
CA PHE A 67 -12.57 14.66 4.09
C PHE A 67 -12.28 14.35 5.54
N TYR A 68 -13.35 14.24 6.32
CA TYR A 68 -13.33 13.75 7.69
C TYR A 68 -14.33 12.61 7.83
N TYR A 69 -13.85 11.50 8.36
CA TYR A 69 -14.67 10.36 8.73
C TYR A 69 -14.61 10.17 10.24
N GLU A 70 -15.78 10.09 10.85
CA GLU A 70 -15.92 9.81 12.28
C GLU A 70 -15.36 8.40 12.61
N PRO A 71 -14.93 8.17 13.86
CA PRO A 71 -14.59 6.84 14.35
C PRO A 71 -15.57 5.76 13.90
N ASN A 72 -15.04 4.63 13.43
CA ASN A 72 -15.81 3.45 12.99
C ASN A 72 -16.73 3.67 11.77
N THR A 73 -16.63 4.79 11.03
CA THR A 73 -17.47 5.05 9.84
C THR A 73 -16.78 4.77 8.50
N TRP A 74 -15.46 4.55 8.50
CA TRP A 74 -14.64 4.48 7.29
C TRP A 74 -14.17 3.07 6.93
N GLU A 75 -14.89 2.03 7.36
CA GLU A 75 -14.56 0.63 7.05
C GLU A 75 -14.44 0.38 5.55
N PHE A 76 -15.26 1.05 4.75
CA PHE A 76 -15.27 0.91 3.29
C PHE A 76 -13.90 1.22 2.66
N ILE A 77 -13.10 2.12 3.25
CA ILE A 77 -11.74 2.41 2.81
C ILE A 77 -10.82 1.22 3.08
N VAL A 78 -10.91 0.62 4.27
CA VAL A 78 -10.15 -0.57 4.65
C VAL A 78 -10.49 -1.72 3.70
N GLN A 79 -11.77 -1.94 3.42
CA GLN A 79 -12.25 -2.97 2.51
C GLN A 79 -11.80 -2.73 1.06
N ALA A 80 -11.78 -1.50 0.58
CA ALA A 80 -11.31 -1.16 -0.77
C ALA A 80 -9.81 -1.45 -0.96
N ILE A 81 -8.98 -1.09 0.03
CA ILE A 81 -7.55 -1.42 0.00
C ILE A 81 -7.34 -2.94 0.06
N GLU A 82 -8.09 -3.66 0.91
CA GLU A 82 -8.02 -5.13 0.96
C GLU A 82 -8.37 -5.76 -0.39
N LYS A 83 -9.46 -5.29 -1.02
CA LYS A 83 -9.89 -5.73 -2.36
C LYS A 83 -8.77 -5.53 -3.36
N LYS A 84 -8.11 -4.37 -3.36
CA LYS A 84 -6.99 -4.09 -4.26
C LYS A 84 -5.81 -5.03 -4.03
N ILE A 85 -5.44 -5.32 -2.78
CA ILE A 85 -4.41 -6.32 -2.46
C ILE A 85 -4.80 -7.69 -3.02
N ARG A 86 -6.05 -8.12 -2.83
CA ARG A 86 -6.54 -9.41 -3.35
C ARG A 86 -6.50 -9.48 -4.88
N GLU A 87 -6.82 -8.40 -5.58
CA GLU A 87 -6.72 -8.31 -7.03
C GLU A 87 -5.28 -8.50 -7.51
N VAL A 88 -4.33 -7.82 -6.88
CA VAL A 88 -2.89 -7.97 -7.19
C VAL A 88 -2.42 -9.41 -6.93
N LEU A 89 -2.87 -10.02 -5.84
CA LEU A 89 -2.52 -11.40 -5.48
C LEU A 89 -3.01 -12.46 -6.48
N LYS A 90 -4.07 -12.20 -7.26
CA LYS A 90 -4.53 -13.14 -8.32
C LYS A 90 -3.46 -13.38 -9.39
N MET A 91 -2.55 -12.42 -9.58
CA MET A 91 -1.46 -12.51 -10.54
C MET A 91 -0.19 -13.15 -9.96
N LYS A 92 -0.15 -13.40 -8.64
CA LYS A 92 0.99 -13.98 -7.95
C LYS A 92 0.77 -15.48 -7.72
N LYS A 93 1.85 -16.26 -7.80
CA LYS A 93 1.78 -17.70 -7.56
C LYS A 93 1.59 -17.98 -6.07
N LYS A 94 0.47 -18.58 -5.71
CA LYS A 94 0.15 -18.98 -4.33
C LYS A 94 0.89 -20.26 -3.93
N VAL A 95 1.34 -20.33 -2.68
CA VAL A 95 1.89 -21.57 -2.10
C VAL A 95 0.74 -22.56 -1.87
N PRO A 96 0.86 -23.81 -2.33
CA PRO A 96 -0.18 -24.83 -2.12
C PRO A 96 -0.44 -25.07 -0.63
N LYS A 97 -1.69 -25.40 -0.29
CA LYS A 97 -2.15 -25.52 1.12
C LYS A 97 -1.39 -26.61 1.89
N GLU A 98 -1.06 -27.70 1.22
CA GLU A 98 -0.27 -28.82 1.75
C GLU A 98 1.16 -28.42 2.15
N HIS A 99 1.64 -27.27 1.69
CA HIS A 99 2.98 -26.77 1.94
C HIS A 99 3.03 -25.57 2.90
N THR A 100 1.90 -25.15 3.47
CA THR A 100 1.87 -23.97 4.37
C THR A 100 2.53 -24.22 5.72
N GLN A 101 2.63 -25.47 6.16
CA GLN A 101 3.36 -25.83 7.40
C GLN A 101 4.88 -25.81 7.24
N ASN A 102 5.39 -26.01 6.02
CA ASN A 102 6.82 -25.91 5.73
C ASN A 102 7.09 -25.23 4.37
N PRO A 103 6.78 -23.93 4.24
CA PRO A 103 6.84 -23.21 2.96
C PRO A 103 8.28 -23.08 2.43
N MET A 104 9.28 -23.07 3.31
CA MET A 104 10.69 -22.98 2.93
C MET A 104 11.21 -24.27 2.32
N GLU A 105 10.80 -25.43 2.85
CA GLU A 105 11.13 -26.72 2.24
C GLU A 105 10.48 -26.84 0.86
N TYR A 106 9.20 -26.47 0.74
CA TYR A 106 8.51 -26.40 -0.54
C TYR A 106 9.24 -25.51 -1.54
N LEU A 107 9.63 -24.30 -1.12
CA LEU A 107 10.36 -23.37 -1.97
C LEU A 107 11.70 -23.96 -2.42
N LYS A 108 12.43 -24.64 -1.53
CA LYS A 108 13.69 -25.33 -1.88
C LYS A 108 13.47 -26.39 -2.96
N THR A 109 12.46 -27.24 -2.80
CA THR A 109 12.09 -28.26 -3.78
C THR A 109 11.64 -27.64 -5.10
N TYR A 110 10.85 -26.57 -5.03
CA TYR A 110 10.38 -25.83 -6.20
C TYR A 110 11.57 -25.25 -6.98
N LYS A 111 12.50 -24.58 -6.30
CA LYS A 111 13.72 -24.05 -6.92
C LYS A 111 14.52 -25.14 -7.62
N SER A 112 14.79 -26.25 -6.93
CA SER A 112 15.56 -27.35 -7.51
C SER A 112 14.92 -27.96 -8.75
N LYS A 113 13.58 -27.97 -8.85
CA LYS A 113 12.86 -28.54 -9.99
C LYS A 113 12.73 -27.62 -11.19
N ASN A 114 12.79 -26.31 -10.98
CA ASN A 114 12.45 -25.32 -12.02
C ASN A 114 13.63 -24.39 -12.37
N PHE A 115 14.77 -24.51 -11.70
CA PHE A 115 15.93 -23.64 -11.92
C PHE A 115 16.44 -23.65 -13.37
N ASP A 116 16.42 -24.80 -14.04
CA ASP A 116 16.87 -24.92 -15.43
C ASP A 116 15.95 -24.18 -16.43
N THR A 117 14.72 -23.85 -16.01
CA THR A 117 13.71 -23.20 -16.87
C THR A 117 13.63 -21.68 -16.69
N ASP A 118 13.78 -21.18 -15.47
CA ASP A 118 13.87 -19.75 -15.18
C ASP A 118 14.87 -19.52 -14.03
N PRO A 119 16.10 -19.07 -14.33
CA PRO A 119 17.09 -18.76 -13.30
C PRO A 119 16.61 -17.72 -12.28
N ALA A 120 15.62 -16.88 -12.62
CA ALA A 120 15.05 -15.92 -11.69
C ALA A 120 14.38 -16.59 -10.48
N ILE A 121 13.95 -17.86 -10.60
CA ILE A 121 13.37 -18.65 -9.51
C ILE A 121 14.33 -18.79 -8.32
N PHE A 122 15.65 -18.71 -8.55
CA PHE A 122 16.64 -18.73 -7.46
C PHE A 122 16.42 -17.60 -6.45
N HIS A 123 15.89 -16.47 -6.91
CA HIS A 123 15.61 -15.29 -6.12
C HIS A 123 14.18 -15.25 -5.54
N GLU A 124 13.39 -16.30 -5.74
CA GLU A 124 12.09 -16.41 -5.08
C GLU A 124 12.22 -16.66 -3.58
N ASP A 125 11.24 -16.15 -2.85
CA ASP A 125 11.01 -16.32 -1.43
C ASP A 125 9.52 -16.57 -1.21
N VAL A 126 9.11 -16.87 0.02
CA VAL A 126 7.70 -16.94 0.40
C VAL A 126 7.34 -15.77 1.29
N ARG A 127 6.23 -15.10 1.00
CA ARG A 127 5.68 -14.04 1.86
C ARG A 127 4.21 -14.24 2.14
N GLU A 128 3.80 -13.80 3.32
CA GLU A 128 2.41 -13.82 3.75
C GLU A 128 1.71 -12.50 3.40
N PHE A 129 0.54 -12.61 2.78
CA PHE A 129 -0.37 -11.50 2.51
C PHE A 129 -1.79 -11.93 2.88
N LEU A 130 -2.48 -11.13 3.68
CA LEU A 130 -3.86 -11.42 4.13
C LEU A 130 -4.06 -12.85 4.69
N GLY A 131 -3.05 -13.38 5.41
CA GLY A 131 -3.09 -14.72 6.01
C GLY A 131 -2.76 -15.88 5.04
N GLU A 132 -2.36 -15.58 3.80
CA GLU A 132 -2.06 -16.58 2.78
C GLU A 132 -0.63 -16.43 2.25
N LEU A 133 0.03 -17.54 1.92
CA LEU A 133 1.43 -17.57 1.50
C LEU A 133 1.57 -17.55 -0.03
N TYR A 134 2.47 -16.71 -0.54
CA TYR A 134 2.72 -16.51 -1.97
C TYR A 134 4.21 -16.53 -2.28
N HIS A 135 4.55 -16.99 -3.50
CA HIS A 135 5.88 -16.82 -4.07
C HIS A 135 6.15 -15.34 -4.32
N TYR A 136 7.36 -14.91 -3.98
CA TYR A 136 7.80 -13.53 -4.07
C TYR A 136 9.23 -13.46 -4.61
N ASN A 137 9.46 -12.89 -5.79
CA ASN A 137 10.79 -12.87 -6.42
C ASN A 137 11.63 -11.65 -6.03
N LEU A 138 12.60 -11.78 -5.14
CA LEU A 138 13.40 -10.65 -4.62
C LEU A 138 14.17 -9.83 -5.67
N ARG A 139 14.56 -10.42 -6.82
CA ARG A 139 15.33 -9.72 -7.87
C ARG A 139 14.47 -9.13 -8.98
N LYS A 140 13.45 -9.85 -9.47
CA LYS A 140 12.44 -9.25 -10.36
C LYS A 140 11.68 -8.14 -9.61
N ASN A 141 11.52 -8.31 -8.29
CA ASN A 141 10.84 -7.37 -7.41
C ASN A 141 11.77 -6.37 -6.69
N SER A 142 12.99 -6.12 -7.18
CA SER A 142 13.74 -4.92 -6.73
C SER A 142 13.23 -3.64 -7.40
N GLY A 143 12.49 -3.77 -8.52
CA GLY A 143 11.75 -2.69 -9.17
C GLY A 143 10.22 -2.91 -9.19
N ASP A 144 9.75 -4.11 -8.90
CA ASP A 144 8.35 -4.51 -8.90
C ASP A 144 7.95 -4.90 -7.45
N SER A 145 6.69 -4.82 -7.05
CA SER A 145 6.16 -5.33 -5.76
C SER A 145 6.23 -4.46 -4.52
N ASN A 146 5.76 -3.23 -4.69
CA ASN A 146 5.26 -2.37 -3.62
C ASN A 146 4.03 -2.95 -2.86
N LEU A 147 3.60 -4.18 -3.15
CA LEU A 147 2.56 -4.89 -2.40
C LEU A 147 2.88 -5.05 -0.91
N ASN A 148 4.15 -5.20 -0.53
CA ASN A 148 4.54 -5.26 0.90
C ASN A 148 4.18 -3.97 1.64
N TYR A 149 4.48 -2.82 1.06
CA TYR A 149 4.15 -1.53 1.65
C TYR A 149 2.65 -1.23 1.56
N LEU A 150 1.97 -1.65 0.49
CA LEU A 150 0.50 -1.59 0.43
C LEU A 150 -0.13 -2.44 1.54
N GLN A 151 0.40 -3.64 1.81
CA GLN A 151 -0.01 -4.49 2.93
C GLN A 151 0.29 -3.84 4.29
N MET A 152 1.46 -3.19 4.46
CA MET A 152 1.79 -2.44 5.68
C MET A 152 0.83 -1.26 5.92
N PHE A 153 0.50 -0.54 4.85
CA PHE A 153 -0.48 0.53 4.86
C PHE A 153 -1.86 0.00 5.25
N TYR A 154 -2.32 -1.08 4.61
CA TYR A 154 -3.57 -1.76 4.94
C TYR A 154 -3.60 -2.20 6.41
N ASN A 155 -2.56 -2.88 6.90
CA ASN A 155 -2.51 -3.36 8.28
C ASN A 155 -2.64 -2.21 9.27
N THR A 156 -2.03 -1.07 8.97
CA THR A 156 -2.10 0.10 9.85
C THR A 156 -3.45 0.80 9.77
N LEU A 157 -4.01 0.95 8.57
CA LEU A 157 -5.39 1.45 8.40
C LEU A 157 -6.38 0.57 9.16
N LYS A 158 -6.33 -0.75 8.96
CA LYS A 158 -7.21 -1.70 9.63
C LYS A 158 -7.08 -1.61 11.15
N LYS A 159 -5.85 -1.60 11.68
CA LYS A 159 -5.61 -1.42 13.11
C LYS A 159 -6.21 -0.11 13.63
N ASN A 160 -5.98 1.01 12.95
CA ASN A 160 -6.49 2.30 13.37
C ASN A 160 -8.03 2.35 13.35
N TYR A 161 -8.66 1.69 12.37
CA TYR A 161 -10.10 1.52 12.32
C TYR A 161 -10.61 0.70 13.49
N GLU A 162 -10.01 -0.47 13.76
CA GLU A 162 -10.37 -1.35 14.89
C GLU A 162 -10.17 -0.68 16.26
N GLU A 163 -9.19 0.22 16.38
CA GLU A 163 -8.94 1.05 17.57
C GLU A 163 -9.90 2.26 17.68
N GLY A 164 -10.80 2.47 16.72
CA GLY A 164 -11.81 3.52 16.74
C GLY A 164 -11.25 4.92 16.49
N TYR A 165 -10.18 5.05 15.71
CA TYR A 165 -9.66 6.37 15.33
C TYR A 165 -10.52 7.01 14.22
N PRO A 166 -10.65 8.35 14.21
CA PRO A 166 -11.16 9.06 13.04
C PRO A 166 -10.17 8.95 11.88
N LEU A 167 -10.63 9.27 10.67
CA LEU A 167 -9.77 9.40 9.51
C LEU A 167 -9.93 10.79 8.88
N TYR A 168 -8.81 11.47 8.70
CA TYR A 168 -8.71 12.71 7.95
C TYR A 168 -7.99 12.39 6.64
N ILE A 169 -8.63 12.68 5.50
CA ILE A 169 -7.97 12.70 4.20
C ILE A 169 -7.89 14.14 3.79
N SER A 170 -6.69 14.67 3.67
CA SER A 170 -6.54 16.10 3.46
C SER A 170 -5.62 16.39 2.29
N VAL A 171 -5.98 17.44 1.58
CA VAL A 171 -5.23 17.92 0.44
C VAL A 171 -3.99 18.65 0.96
N ALA A 172 -2.81 18.20 0.54
CA ALA A 172 -1.55 18.77 0.97
C ALA A 172 -1.38 20.20 0.44
N THR A 173 -0.89 21.10 1.30
CA THR A 173 -0.55 22.46 0.88
C THR A 173 0.78 22.49 0.11
N ILE A 174 1.03 23.60 -0.59
CA ILE A 174 2.33 23.87 -1.25
C ILE A 174 3.50 23.79 -0.24
N GLU A 175 3.28 24.25 1.00
CA GLU A 175 4.31 24.20 2.05
C GLU A 175 4.56 22.76 2.51
N ASP A 176 3.50 21.93 2.59
CA ASP A 176 3.63 20.50 2.89
C ASP A 176 4.49 19.79 1.83
N GLN A 177 4.33 20.12 0.55
CA GLN A 177 5.10 19.55 -0.56
C GLN A 177 6.59 19.91 -0.50
N LYS A 178 6.92 21.14 -0.08
CA LYS A 178 8.32 21.58 0.08
C LYS A 178 9.02 20.91 1.25
N LYS A 179 8.25 20.50 2.27
CA LYS A 179 8.75 19.89 3.50
C LYS A 179 8.88 18.37 3.41
N TYR A 180 8.07 17.74 2.57
CA TYR A 180 7.98 16.28 2.43
C TYR A 180 8.05 15.86 0.95
N PRO A 181 9.21 16.02 0.29
CA PRO A 181 9.41 15.61 -1.11
C PRO A 181 9.35 14.09 -1.31
#